data_AF-A0A4Q1F3Y5-F1
#
_entry.id   AF-A0A4Q1F3Y5-F1
#
_cell.length_a   1.000
_cell.length_b   1.000
_cell.length_c   1.000
_cell.angle_alpha   90.00
_cell.angle_beta   90.00
_cell.angle_gamma   90.00
#
_symmetry.space_group_name_H-M   'P 1'
#
loop_
_entity.id
_entity.type
_entity.pdbx_description
1 polymer ?
#
loop_
_entity_poly.entity_id
_entity_poly.type
_entity_poly.pdbx_seq_one_letter_code
_entity_poly.pdbx_strand_id
1 'polypeptide(L)'
;MKNSEFEIHPFDQAFYIESLLKKTHSVLNDAKSLNKFWMKRNYHCKNDDIILDLFENIILNAGGISRFFWPSSKKVHYKIRGEKLREVYEINDSNVLKNRDMRNHIEHFDEKLDDFLKEFSTWKVMRKYVGPLTFVDDNRTFFRAYFYDKDIFKMFNVEYEMEPIIAEIRRIHEILLQQQKSGSRF
;
A
#
# COMPACT_ATOMS: atom_id res chain seq x y z
N MET A 1 39.54 10.46 0.67
CA MET A 1 38.89 9.15 0.86
C MET A 1 37.76 9.05 -0.15
N LYS A 2 37.85 8.15 -1.13
CA LYS A 2 36.74 7.92 -2.07
C LYS A 2 35.58 7.36 -1.25
N ASN A 3 34.45 8.07 -1.17
CA ASN A 3 33.19 7.48 -0.74
C ASN A 3 32.98 6.26 -1.66
N SER A 4 33.07 5.04 -1.14
CA SER A 4 32.54 3.91 -1.88
C SER A 4 31.04 4.15 -1.97
N GLU A 5 30.55 4.49 -3.15
CA GLU A 5 29.13 4.52 -3.42
C GLU A 5 28.56 3.16 -2.98
N PHE A 6 27.53 3.19 -2.15
CA PHE A 6 26.88 1.97 -1.70
C PHE A 6 26.40 1.18 -2.92
N GLU A 7 26.80 -0.09 -3.01
CA GLU A 7 26.39 -0.99 -4.08
C GLU A 7 25.61 -2.16 -3.47
N ILE A 8 24.54 -2.61 -4.15
CA ILE A 8 23.83 -3.84 -3.75
C ILE A 8 24.61 -5.01 -4.34
N HIS A 9 25.43 -5.68 -3.53
CA HIS A 9 26.18 -6.85 -3.98
C HIS A 9 25.24 -8.03 -4.25
N PRO A 10 25.63 -9.01 -5.10
CA PRO A 10 24.78 -10.15 -5.43
C PRO A 10 24.20 -10.91 -4.23
N PHE A 11 24.95 -11.00 -3.13
CA PHE A 11 24.45 -11.61 -1.88
C PHE A 11 23.34 -10.77 -1.22
N ASP A 12 23.46 -9.44 -1.27
CA ASP A 12 22.48 -8.51 -0.68
C ASP A 12 21.13 -8.55 -1.42
N GLN A 13 21.14 -8.88 -2.71
CA GLN A 13 19.94 -8.96 -3.57
C GLN A 13 18.92 -9.95 -3.00
N ALA A 14 19.38 -11.09 -2.46
CA ALA A 14 18.50 -12.10 -1.87
C ALA A 14 17.65 -11.54 -0.72
N PHE A 15 18.21 -10.67 0.14
CA PHE A 15 17.47 -10.07 1.25
C PHE A 15 16.42 -9.07 0.75
N TYR A 16 16.71 -8.32 -0.32
CA TYR A 16 15.73 -7.43 -0.94
C TYR A 16 14.58 -8.22 -1.55
N ILE A 17 14.90 -9.28 -2.28
CA ILE A 17 13.91 -10.16 -2.92
C ILE A 17 13.02 -10.81 -1.86
N GLU A 18 13.59 -11.42 -0.82
CA GLU A 18 12.84 -12.05 0.26
C GLU A 18 11.94 -11.05 1.00
N SER A 19 12.48 -9.87 1.32
CA SER A 19 11.73 -8.82 2.01
C SER A 19 10.54 -8.31 1.20
N LEU A 20 10.73 -8.08 -0.10
CA LEU A 20 9.67 -7.64 -1.01
C LEU A 20 8.67 -8.77 -1.28
N LEU A 21 9.11 -10.03 -1.44
CA LEU A 21 8.24 -11.19 -1.59
C LEU A 21 7.28 -11.32 -0.40
N LYS A 22 7.80 -11.22 0.84
CA LYS A 22 6.97 -11.30 2.04
C LYS A 22 5.84 -10.27 2.02
N LYS A 23 6.15 -9.01 1.67
CA LYS A 23 5.16 -7.92 1.62
C LYS A 23 4.16 -8.08 0.48
N THR A 24 4.65 -8.37 -0.73
CA THR A 24 3.79 -8.58 -1.90
C THR A 24 2.88 -9.80 -1.71
N HIS A 25 3.37 -10.87 -1.10
CA HIS A 25 2.56 -12.06 -0.77
C HIS A 25 1.44 -11.73 0.23
N SER A 26 1.70 -10.92 1.26
CA SER A 26 0.67 -10.44 2.18
C SER A 26 -0.45 -9.72 1.42
N VAL A 27 -0.09 -8.75 0.58
CA VAL A 27 -1.06 -7.97 -0.22
C VAL A 27 -1.90 -8.87 -1.13
N LEU A 28 -1.27 -9.81 -1.83
CA LEU A 28 -1.99 -10.69 -2.76
C LEU A 28 -2.89 -11.71 -2.03
N ASN A 29 -2.52 -12.14 -0.82
CA ASN A 29 -3.38 -12.98 0.02
C ASN A 29 -4.60 -12.21 0.53
N ASP A 30 -4.45 -10.94 0.88
CA ASP A 30 -5.56 -10.08 1.29
C ASP A 30 -6.49 -9.78 0.11
N ALA A 31 -5.92 -9.43 -1.05
CA ALA A 31 -6.69 -9.25 -2.29
C ALA A 31 -7.48 -10.52 -2.66
N LYS A 32 -6.85 -11.70 -2.53
CA LYS A 32 -7.53 -12.99 -2.73
C LYS A 32 -8.66 -13.22 -1.70
N SER A 33 -8.49 -12.74 -0.47
CA SER A 33 -9.52 -12.84 0.57
C SER A 33 -10.67 -11.88 0.32
N LEU A 34 -10.39 -10.66 -0.15
CA LEU A 34 -11.38 -9.67 -0.56
C LEU A 34 -12.29 -10.20 -1.68
N ASN A 35 -11.72 -10.86 -2.69
CA ASN A 35 -12.48 -11.46 -3.79
C ASN A 35 -13.57 -12.43 -3.32
N LYS A 36 -13.39 -13.10 -2.17
CA LYS A 36 -14.40 -14.04 -1.62
C LYS A 36 -15.69 -13.33 -1.20
N PHE A 37 -15.63 -12.06 -0.79
CA PHE A 37 -16.82 -11.29 -0.40
C PHE A 37 -17.65 -10.88 -1.62
N TRP A 38 -16.99 -10.58 -2.74
CA TRP A 38 -17.65 -10.12 -3.96
C TRP A 38 -18.15 -11.27 -4.85
N MET A 39 -17.41 -12.38 -4.92
CA MET A 39 -17.77 -13.54 -5.77
C MET A 39 -19.14 -14.16 -5.43
N LYS A 40 -19.59 -14.05 -4.18
CA LYS A 40 -20.89 -14.62 -3.76
C LYS A 40 -22.07 -13.68 -3.96
N ARG A 41 -21.85 -12.42 -4.38
CA ARG A 41 -22.86 -11.33 -4.39
C ARG A 41 -23.65 -11.17 -3.06
N ASN A 42 -23.14 -11.76 -1.99
CA ASN A 42 -23.75 -11.80 -0.65
C ASN A 42 -22.94 -10.92 0.30
N TYR A 43 -22.70 -9.68 -0.13
CA TYR A 43 -22.15 -8.67 0.79
C TYR A 43 -23.09 -8.57 1.99
N HIS A 44 -22.50 -8.63 3.18
CA HIS A 44 -23.22 -8.49 4.44
C HIS A 44 -22.39 -7.58 5.33
N CYS A 45 -23.03 -6.58 5.92
CA CYS A 45 -22.41 -5.60 6.81
C CYS A 45 -21.64 -6.18 8.02
N LYS A 46 -21.84 -7.47 8.33
CA LYS A 46 -21.06 -8.20 9.34
C LYS A 46 -19.58 -8.37 8.96
N ASN A 47 -19.27 -8.25 7.68
CA ASN A 47 -17.92 -8.40 7.15
C ASN A 47 -17.18 -7.06 7.03
N ASP A 48 -17.81 -5.93 7.33
CA ASP A 48 -17.25 -4.60 7.08
C ASP A 48 -15.89 -4.41 7.75
N ASP A 49 -15.75 -4.84 9.01
CA ASP A 49 -14.48 -4.72 9.72
C ASP A 49 -13.40 -5.55 9.03
N ILE A 50 -13.69 -6.80 8.66
CA ILE A 50 -12.73 -7.66 7.96
C ILE A 50 -12.35 -7.07 6.61
N ILE A 51 -13.31 -6.55 5.85
CA ILE A 51 -13.05 -5.92 4.54
C ILE A 51 -12.13 -4.70 4.71
N LEU A 52 -12.44 -3.83 5.67
CA LEU A 52 -11.67 -2.61 5.92
C LEU A 52 -10.29 -2.92 6.49
N ASP A 53 -10.16 -3.90 7.38
CA ASP A 53 -8.88 -4.34 7.94
C ASP A 53 -7.97 -4.93 6.85
N LEU A 54 -8.54 -5.67 5.88
CA LEU A 54 -7.79 -6.19 4.72
C LEU A 54 -7.31 -5.05 3.82
N PHE A 55 -8.15 -4.06 3.52
CA PHE A 55 -7.73 -2.89 2.74
C PHE A 55 -6.67 -2.06 3.44
N GLU A 56 -6.82 -1.83 4.75
CA GLU A 56 -5.82 -1.14 5.57
C GLU A 56 -4.48 -1.89 5.56
N ASN A 57 -4.49 -3.22 5.70
CA ASN A 57 -3.26 -4.03 5.61
C ASN A 57 -2.61 -3.97 4.22
N ILE A 58 -3.41 -3.89 3.15
CA ILE A 58 -2.90 -3.68 1.79
C ILE A 58 -2.17 -2.33 1.71
N ILE A 59 -2.77 -1.25 2.20
CA ILE A 59 -2.16 0.10 2.19
C ILE A 59 -0.88 0.14 3.04
N LEU A 60 -0.89 -0.47 4.23
CA LEU A 60 0.30 -0.56 5.08
C LEU A 60 1.45 -1.32 4.40
N ASN A 61 1.15 -2.43 3.72
CA ASN A 61 2.18 -3.16 2.98
C ASN A 61 2.62 -2.41 1.72
N ALA A 62 1.71 -1.75 1.01
CA ALA A 62 2.01 -0.90 -0.15
C ALA A 62 2.94 0.26 0.23
N GLY A 63 2.69 0.96 1.34
CA GLY A 63 3.61 1.98 1.87
C GLY A 63 4.96 1.39 2.29
N GLY A 64 4.96 0.18 2.86
CA GLY A 64 6.17 -0.56 3.21
C GLY A 64 7.02 -0.92 1.99
N ILE A 65 6.39 -1.34 0.89
CA ILE A 65 7.02 -1.60 -0.41
C ILE A 65 7.52 -0.29 -1.03
N SER A 66 6.70 0.76 -1.02
CA SER A 66 7.03 2.09 -1.51
C SER A 66 8.32 2.63 -0.91
N ARG A 67 8.58 2.40 0.39
CA ARG A 67 9.84 2.82 1.04
C ARG A 67 11.11 2.15 0.50
N PHE A 68 11.00 0.97 -0.13
CA PHE A 68 12.10 0.41 -0.91
C PHE A 68 12.30 1.28 -2.16
N PHE A 69 11.28 1.65 -2.90
CA PHE A 69 11.52 2.43 -4.12
C PHE A 69 11.83 3.91 -3.84
N TRP A 70 11.23 4.50 -2.82
CA TRP A 70 11.40 5.89 -2.42
C TRP A 70 11.62 5.97 -0.90
N PRO A 71 12.87 5.94 -0.42
CA PRO A 71 13.16 6.08 1.01
C PRO A 71 12.90 7.52 1.50
N SER A 72 12.35 7.66 2.72
CA SER A 72 12.16 8.98 3.36
C SER A 72 13.46 9.58 3.92
N SER A 73 14.45 8.74 4.19
CA SER A 73 15.71 9.16 4.84
C SER A 73 16.64 9.92 3.89
N LYS A 74 17.34 10.93 4.43
CA LYS A 74 18.30 11.76 3.69
C LYS A 74 19.65 11.08 3.42
N LYS A 75 19.92 9.90 4.01
CA LYS A 75 21.22 9.22 3.85
C LYS A 75 21.41 8.73 2.40
N VAL A 76 22.62 8.93 1.87
CA VAL A 76 22.95 8.70 0.45
C VAL A 76 22.72 7.25 0.03
N HIS A 77 23.15 6.28 0.84
CA HIS A 77 23.04 4.85 0.49
C HIS A 77 21.59 4.37 0.34
N TYR A 78 20.63 4.97 1.06
CA TYR A 78 19.22 4.64 0.85
C TYR A 78 18.71 5.14 -0.50
N LYS A 79 19.12 6.34 -0.93
CA LYS A 79 18.73 6.89 -2.23
C LYS A 79 19.26 6.05 -3.37
N ILE A 80 20.55 5.67 -3.30
CA ILE A 80 21.17 4.76 -4.28
C ILE A 80 20.40 3.43 -4.34
N ARG A 81 20.10 2.84 -3.19
CA ARG A 81 19.27 1.62 -3.10
C ARG A 81 17.90 1.83 -3.76
N GLY A 82 17.25 2.98 -3.55
CA GLY A 82 15.95 3.30 -4.14
C GLY A 82 16.01 3.40 -5.65
N GLU A 83 17.00 4.12 -6.17
CA GLU A 83 17.26 4.23 -7.61
C GLU A 83 17.52 2.87 -8.24
N LYS A 84 18.38 2.04 -7.63
CA LYS A 84 18.71 0.72 -8.17
C LYS A 84 17.49 -0.19 -8.22
N LEU A 85 16.67 -0.24 -7.16
CA LEU A 85 15.47 -1.08 -7.19
C LEU A 85 14.44 -0.55 -8.20
N ARG A 86 14.31 0.77 -8.37
CA ARG A 86 13.42 1.31 -9.40
C ARG A 86 13.85 0.92 -10.81
N GLU A 87 15.16 0.90 -11.08
CA GLU A 87 15.70 0.39 -12.35
C GLU A 87 15.35 -1.10 -12.53
N VAL A 88 15.63 -1.93 -11.53
CA VAL A 88 15.41 -3.39 -11.58
C VAL A 88 13.94 -3.77 -11.82
N TYR A 89 13.01 -3.05 -11.19
CA TYR A 89 11.58 -3.36 -11.31
C TYR A 89 10.85 -2.45 -12.33
N GLU A 90 11.58 -1.68 -13.13
CA GLU A 90 11.03 -0.79 -14.17
C GLU A 90 10.01 0.23 -13.62
N ILE A 91 10.29 0.77 -12.43
CA ILE A 91 9.40 1.70 -11.72
C ILE A 91 9.82 3.14 -12.02
N ASN A 92 8.90 3.89 -12.62
CA ASN A 92 9.09 5.31 -12.92
C ASN A 92 8.40 6.23 -11.89
N ASP A 93 8.54 7.53 -12.11
CA ASP A 93 8.03 8.56 -11.20
C ASP A 93 6.51 8.80 -11.25
N SER A 94 5.80 8.20 -12.21
CA SER A 94 4.33 8.21 -12.30
C SER A 94 3.68 6.96 -11.66
N ASN A 95 4.49 6.08 -11.07
CA ASN A 95 4.01 4.83 -10.48
C ASN A 95 3.11 5.08 -9.25
N VAL A 96 2.02 4.33 -9.14
CA VAL A 96 1.02 4.44 -8.05
C VAL A 96 1.64 4.25 -6.66
N LEU A 97 2.69 3.44 -6.54
CA LEU A 97 3.37 3.20 -5.27
C LEU A 97 4.17 4.42 -4.78
N LYS A 98 4.37 5.46 -5.60
CA LYS A 98 5.05 6.69 -5.17
C LYS A 98 4.20 7.53 -4.20
N ASN A 99 2.90 7.26 -4.11
CA ASN A 99 1.99 8.01 -3.25
C ASN A 99 2.55 8.08 -1.81
N ARG A 100 2.82 9.32 -1.36
CA ARG A 100 3.45 9.57 -0.06
C ARG A 100 2.51 9.25 1.09
N ASP A 101 1.21 9.37 0.88
CA ASP A 101 0.22 9.20 1.93
C ASP A 101 0.20 7.77 2.48
N MET A 102 0.46 6.77 1.63
CA MET A 102 0.61 5.37 2.05
C MET A 102 1.79 5.19 3.02
N ARG A 103 2.92 5.87 2.78
CA ARG A 103 4.10 5.80 3.66
C ARG A 103 3.84 6.56 4.96
N ASN A 104 3.27 7.76 4.84
CA ASN A 104 2.91 8.59 5.99
C ASN A 104 1.89 7.88 6.89
N HIS A 105 0.99 7.07 6.31
CA HIS A 105 0.02 6.30 7.08
C HIS A 105 0.66 5.28 8.03
N ILE A 106 1.84 4.75 7.68
CA ILE A 106 2.61 3.83 8.55
C ILE A 106 3.32 4.60 9.66
N GLU A 107 3.88 5.78 9.34
CA GLU A 107 4.81 6.50 10.22
C GLU A 107 4.10 7.46 11.19
N HIS A 108 2.93 7.97 10.80
CA HIS A 108 2.24 9.07 11.49
C HIS A 108 0.74 8.75 11.69
N PHE A 109 0.42 7.50 11.99
CA PHE A 109 -0.98 7.08 12.16
C PHE A 109 -1.65 7.82 13.33
N ASP A 110 -0.97 7.88 14.47
CA ASP A 110 -1.40 8.56 15.68
C ASP A 110 -1.58 10.06 15.47
N GLU A 111 -0.63 10.72 14.80
CA GLU A 111 -0.75 12.14 14.45
C GLU A 111 -1.92 12.39 13.48
N LYS A 112 -2.10 11.53 12.46
CA LYS A 112 -3.24 11.60 11.54
C LYS A 112 -4.58 11.39 12.24
N LEU A 113 -4.61 10.52 13.27
CA LEU A 113 -5.79 10.34 14.10
C LEU A 113 -6.11 11.60 14.89
N ASP A 114 -5.12 12.22 15.52
CA ASP A 114 -5.31 13.46 16.28
C ASP A 114 -5.77 14.60 15.38
N ASP A 115 -5.15 14.77 14.21
CA ASP A 115 -5.55 15.77 13.22
C ASP A 115 -6.98 15.54 12.74
N PHE A 116 -7.34 14.30 12.41
CA PHE A 116 -8.69 13.93 12.02
C PHE A 116 -9.71 14.23 13.12
N LEU A 117 -9.42 13.88 14.38
CA LEU A 117 -10.30 14.15 15.51
C LEU A 117 -10.44 15.64 15.78
N LYS A 118 -9.37 16.41 15.62
CA LYS A 118 -9.37 17.87 15.78
C LYS A 118 -10.22 18.54 14.70
N GLU A 119 -10.03 18.17 13.44
CA GLU A 119 -10.73 18.75 12.29
C GLU A 119 -12.21 18.39 12.26
N PHE A 120 -12.55 17.13 12.59
CA PHE A 120 -13.90 16.60 12.43
C PHE A 120 -14.71 16.49 13.73
N SER A 121 -14.24 17.09 14.82
CA SER A 121 -14.89 17.07 16.15
C SER A 121 -16.35 17.55 16.17
N THR A 122 -16.76 18.39 15.22
CA THR A 122 -18.11 18.96 15.10
C THR A 122 -18.96 18.32 13.97
N TRP A 123 -18.40 17.38 13.21
CA TRP A 123 -19.06 16.77 12.05
C TRP A 123 -19.71 15.41 12.38
N LYS A 124 -20.65 14.98 11.53
CA LYS A 124 -21.21 13.60 11.59
C LYS A 124 -20.18 12.62 11.01
N VAL A 125 -19.23 12.21 11.85
CA VAL A 125 -18.23 11.21 11.47
C VAL A 125 -18.81 9.80 11.54
N MET A 126 -18.77 9.08 10.42
CA MET A 126 -19.05 7.65 10.39
C MET A 126 -17.76 6.87 10.61
N ARG A 127 -17.74 6.02 11.65
CA ARG A 127 -16.55 5.23 12.01
C ARG A 127 -16.11 4.24 10.92
N LYS A 128 -17.07 3.66 10.20
CA LYS A 128 -16.80 2.70 9.13
C LYS A 128 -17.92 2.69 8.10
N TYR A 129 -17.59 2.42 6.84
CA TYR A 129 -18.58 2.24 5.79
C TYR A 129 -18.07 1.27 4.72
N VAL A 130 -18.89 0.30 4.33
CA VAL A 130 -18.67 -0.49 3.11
C VAL A 130 -19.97 -0.46 2.31
N GLY A 131 -19.90 0.05 1.09
CA GLY A 131 -21.10 0.34 0.32
C GLY A 131 -20.77 1.05 -0.99
N PRO A 132 -21.76 1.37 -1.82
CA PRO A 132 -21.52 2.19 -2.98
C PRO A 132 -21.43 3.67 -2.57
N LEU A 133 -20.62 4.45 -3.28
CA LEU A 133 -20.52 5.89 -3.08
C LEU A 133 -21.86 6.59 -3.38
N THR A 134 -22.67 6.04 -4.29
CA THR A 134 -23.99 6.57 -4.65
C THR A 134 -25.00 6.67 -3.49
N PHE A 135 -24.76 5.99 -2.36
CA PHE A 135 -25.62 6.05 -1.17
C PHE A 135 -25.06 6.95 -0.06
N VAL A 136 -23.98 7.68 -0.34
CA VAL A 136 -23.39 8.65 0.57
C VAL A 136 -23.83 10.06 0.16
N ASP A 137 -24.30 10.86 1.13
CA ASP A 137 -24.52 12.30 0.95
C ASP A 137 -23.19 13.07 1.11
N ASP A 138 -23.03 14.17 0.37
CA ASP A 138 -21.72 14.84 0.16
C ASP A 138 -21.05 15.46 1.40
N ASN A 139 -21.67 15.36 2.59
CA ASN A 139 -21.15 15.96 3.83
C ASN A 139 -20.75 14.95 4.91
N ARG A 140 -20.68 13.65 4.61
CA ARG A 140 -20.21 12.64 5.57
C ARG A 140 -18.70 12.48 5.56
N THR A 141 -18.10 12.61 6.73
CA THR A 141 -16.71 12.23 6.96
C THR A 141 -16.64 10.77 7.41
N PHE A 142 -15.73 10.01 6.82
CA PHE A 142 -15.46 8.63 7.23
C PHE A 142 -14.11 8.53 7.91
N PHE A 143 -14.06 7.83 9.04
CA PHE A 143 -12.79 7.42 9.62
C PHE A 143 -12.10 6.40 8.71
N ARG A 144 -12.85 5.37 8.29
CA ARG A 144 -12.48 4.43 7.23
C ARG A 144 -13.69 4.03 6.38
N ALA A 145 -13.51 3.88 5.07
CA ALA A 145 -14.58 3.46 4.16
C ALA A 145 -14.05 2.70 2.95
N TYR A 146 -14.87 1.82 2.36
CA TYR A 146 -14.61 1.26 1.04
C TYR A 146 -15.84 1.42 0.14
N PHE A 147 -15.62 2.03 -1.03
CA PHE A 147 -16.62 2.31 -2.05
C PHE A 147 -16.51 1.31 -3.19
N TYR A 148 -17.28 0.22 -3.15
CA TYR A 148 -17.10 -0.91 -4.08
C TYR A 148 -17.46 -0.58 -5.55
N ASP A 149 -18.25 0.45 -5.79
CA ASP A 149 -18.66 0.92 -7.13
C ASP A 149 -17.58 1.79 -7.80
N LYS A 150 -16.62 2.28 -7.00
CA LYS A 150 -15.47 3.07 -7.44
C LYS A 150 -14.13 2.38 -7.21
N ASP A 151 -14.13 1.30 -6.43
CA ASP A 151 -12.94 0.62 -5.94
C ASP A 151 -11.98 1.56 -5.18
N ILE A 152 -12.57 2.40 -4.32
CA ILE A 152 -11.83 3.38 -3.51
C ILE A 152 -11.88 2.97 -2.04
N PHE A 153 -10.71 2.80 -1.44
CA PHE A 153 -10.56 2.76 0.02
C PHE A 153 -10.23 4.16 0.52
N LYS A 154 -10.93 4.62 1.55
CA LYS A 154 -10.75 5.93 2.18
C LYS A 154 -10.38 5.77 3.64
N MET A 155 -9.36 6.48 4.12
CA MET A 155 -8.99 6.52 5.53
C MET A 155 -8.36 7.87 5.89
N PHE A 156 -8.78 8.48 7.00
CA PHE A 156 -8.35 9.84 7.40
C PHE A 156 -8.46 10.88 6.28
N ASN A 157 -9.54 10.82 5.50
CA ASN A 157 -9.77 11.68 4.33
C ASN A 157 -8.77 11.51 3.15
N VAL A 158 -7.90 10.49 3.19
CA VAL A 158 -7.09 10.09 2.03
C VAL A 158 -7.80 8.97 1.29
N GLU A 159 -7.85 9.09 -0.04
CA GLU A 159 -8.45 8.10 -0.93
C GLU A 159 -7.38 7.32 -1.70
N TYR A 160 -7.60 6.02 -1.84
CA TYR A 160 -6.73 5.09 -2.54
C TYR A 160 -7.58 4.28 -3.53
N GLU A 161 -7.28 4.40 -4.82
CA GLU A 161 -7.78 3.49 -5.85
C GLU A 161 -7.06 2.14 -5.70
N MET A 162 -7.80 1.08 -5.37
CA MET A 162 -7.20 -0.16 -4.90
C MET A 162 -6.68 -1.03 -6.04
N GLU A 163 -7.42 -1.15 -7.14
CA GLU A 163 -7.06 -1.99 -8.27
C GLU A 163 -5.71 -1.60 -8.89
N PRO A 164 -5.41 -0.32 -9.19
CA PRO A 164 -4.09 0.06 -9.70
C PRO A 164 -2.95 -0.31 -8.74
N ILE A 165 -3.14 -0.17 -7.43
CA ILE A 165 -2.14 -0.53 -6.41
C ILE A 165 -1.90 -2.04 -6.39
N ILE A 166 -2.98 -2.83 -6.36
CA ILE A 166 -2.91 -4.30 -6.33
C ILE A 166 -2.30 -4.85 -7.62
N ALA A 167 -2.66 -4.28 -8.77
CA ALA A 167 -2.13 -4.67 -10.07
C ALA A 167 -0.62 -4.42 -10.16
N GLU A 168 -0.14 -3.26 -9.72
CA GLU A 168 1.28 -2.95 -9.72
C GLU A 168 2.08 -3.84 -8.75
N ILE A 169 1.52 -4.11 -7.57
CA ILE A 169 2.14 -5.04 -6.61
C ILE A 169 2.19 -6.47 -7.17
N ARG A 170 1.18 -6.91 -7.92
CA ARG A 170 1.18 -8.20 -8.62
C ARG A 170 2.29 -8.27 -9.67
N ARG A 171 2.47 -7.23 -10.49
CA ARG A 171 3.55 -7.16 -11.48
C ARG A 171 4.92 -7.30 -10.83
N ILE A 172 5.16 -6.57 -9.74
CA ILE A 172 6.40 -6.67 -8.96
C ILE A 172 6.57 -8.09 -8.37
N HIS A 173 5.49 -8.68 -7.84
CA HIS A 173 5.51 -10.04 -7.30
C HIS A 173 5.94 -11.09 -8.34
N GLU A 174 5.46 -10.97 -9.58
CA GLU A 174 5.81 -11.90 -10.66
C GLU A 174 7.30 -11.82 -11.02
N ILE A 175 7.86 -10.61 -11.09
CA ILE A 175 9.31 -10.40 -11.29
C ILE A 175 10.10 -11.03 -10.13
N LEU A 176 9.69 -10.78 -8.88
CA LEU A 176 10.34 -11.33 -7.70
C LEU A 176 10.35 -12.88 -7.69
N LEU A 177 9.25 -13.52 -8.11
CA LEU A 177 9.18 -14.98 -8.23
C LEU A 177 10.12 -15.52 -9.31
N GLN A 178 10.31 -14.78 -10.41
CA GLN A 178 11.28 -15.16 -11.44
C GLN A 178 12.71 -15.03 -10.92
N GLN A 179 13.03 -13.94 -10.21
CA GLN A 179 14.33 -13.70 -9.59
C GLN A 179 14.66 -14.77 -8.54
N GLN A 180 13.70 -15.17 -7.70
CA GLN A 180 13.91 -16.24 -6.74
C GLN A 180 14.23 -17.58 -7.41
N LYS A 181 13.57 -17.90 -8.54
CA LYS A 181 13.83 -19.11 -9.33
C LYS A 181 15.19 -19.09 -10.04
N SER A 182 15.69 -17.92 -10.42
CA SER A 182 16.98 -17.74 -11.10
C SER A 182 18.18 -17.57 -10.15
N GLY A 183 18.01 -17.84 -8.85
CA GLY A 183 19.08 -17.79 -7.85
C GLY A 183 19.15 -16.47 -7.07
N SER A 184 18.01 -15.78 -6.95
CA SER A 184 17.84 -14.53 -6.19
C SER A 184 18.72 -13.39 -6.68
N ARG A 185 18.72 -13.18 -8.00
CA ARG A 185 19.49 -12.11 -8.65
C ARG A 185 18.58 -11.17 -9.44
N PHE A 186 19.00 -9.92 -9.55
CA PHE A 186 18.38 -8.91 -10.42
C PHE A 186 18.53 -9.26 -11.89
#